data_AF-A0A2C9L297-F1
#
_entry.id   AF-A0A2C9L297-F1
#
_cell.length_a   1.000
_cell.length_b   1.000
_cell.length_c   1.000
_cell.angle_alpha   90.00
_cell.angle_beta   90.00
_cell.angle_gamma   90.00
#
_symmetry.space_group_name_H-M   'P 1'
#
loop_
_entity.id
_entity.type
_entity.pdbx_description
1 polymer ?
#
loop_
_entity_poly.entity_id
_entity_poly.type
_entity_poly.pdbx_seq_one_letter_code
_entity_poly.pdbx_strand_id
1 'polypeptide(L)'
;MKIFTAICLVVLYSFALVSSEVEADVKDEKEVEESTTGNEEEVVDPAKVEYAKGSVCSYCSYCEFCKLCSDCPCETSKSKPNCKMCKYCKFCYLCDAFCNTVCTAGGILDRVSGAIVNSLPTFNKEEVDGDIDSVKDWIKRKDEL
;
A
#
# COMPACT_ATOMS: atom_id res chain seq x y z
N MET A 1 -5.98 20.07 28.82
CA MET A 1 -7.36 19.83 28.36
C MET A 1 -7.78 20.73 27.19
N LYS A 2 -7.52 22.05 27.22
CA LYS A 2 -7.94 22.98 26.14
C LYS A 2 -7.31 22.71 24.75
N ILE A 3 -6.06 22.23 24.71
CA ILE A 3 -5.33 21.92 23.46
C ILE A 3 -5.93 20.72 22.71
N PHE A 4 -6.34 19.68 23.44
CA PHE A 4 -6.95 18.50 22.83
C PHE A 4 -8.30 18.82 22.19
N THR A 5 -9.11 19.68 22.80
CA THR A 5 -10.38 20.14 22.23
C THR A 5 -10.19 20.96 20.96
N ALA A 6 -9.17 21.83 20.93
CA ALA A 6 -8.83 22.62 19.75
C ALA A 6 -8.36 21.74 18.58
N ILE A 7 -7.50 20.75 18.85
CA ILE A 7 -7.04 19.79 17.83
C ILE A 7 -8.23 18.98 17.28
N CYS A 8 -9.15 18.55 18.15
CA CYS A 8 -10.33 17.80 17.75
C CYS A 8 -11.24 18.61 16.82
N LEU A 9 -11.48 19.89 17.12
CA LEU A 9 -12.29 20.77 16.28
C LEU A 9 -11.63 21.04 14.92
N VAL A 10 -10.32 21.20 14.87
CA VAL A 10 -9.58 21.40 13.61
C VAL A 10 -9.64 20.14 12.74
N VAL A 11 -9.44 18.96 13.33
CA VAL A 11 -9.51 17.69 12.60
C VAL A 11 -10.93 17.43 12.07
N LEU A 12 -11.96 17.67 12.88
CA LEU A 12 -13.36 17.52 12.45
C LEU A 12 -13.74 18.51 11.35
N TYR A 13 -13.26 19.75 11.43
CA TYR A 13 -13.48 20.77 10.40
C TYR A 13 -12.76 20.42 9.09
N SER A 14 -11.52 19.92 9.16
CA SER A 14 -10.78 19.44 8.00
C SER A 14 -11.43 18.20 7.35
N PHE A 15 -11.96 17.27 8.15
CA PHE A 15 -12.72 16.12 7.64
C PHE A 15 -14.05 16.54 7.00
N ALA A 16 -14.70 17.58 7.51
CA ALA A 16 -15.90 18.13 6.87
C ALA A 16 -15.59 18.77 5.51
N LEU A 17 -14.43 19.43 5.36
CA LEU A 17 -14.00 20.03 4.09
C LEU A 17 -13.54 19.01 3.05
N VAL A 18 -12.87 17.92 3.47
CA VAL A 18 -12.41 16.87 2.53
C VAL A 18 -13.56 16.02 1.95
N SER A 19 -14.76 16.08 2.54
CA SER A 19 -15.93 15.31 2.09
C SER A 19 -16.51 15.80 0.75
N SER A 20 -16.02 16.92 0.19
CA SER A 20 -16.56 17.52 -1.04
C SER A 20 -15.70 17.32 -2.30
N GLU A 21 -14.50 16.75 -2.20
CA GLU A 21 -13.59 16.53 -3.34
C GLU A 21 -12.87 15.18 -3.22
N VAL A 22 -13.57 14.08 -3.53
CA VAL A 22 -12.92 12.80 -3.84
C VAL A 22 -13.52 12.27 -5.14
N GLU A 23 -13.01 12.75 -6.26
CA GLU A 23 -13.04 12.03 -7.53
C GLU A 23 -11.71 11.28 -7.63
N ALA A 24 -11.75 9.96 -7.39
CA ALA A 24 -10.59 9.09 -7.52
C ALA A 24 -10.61 8.45 -8.92
N ASP A 25 -9.69 8.89 -9.79
CA ASP A 25 -9.35 8.21 -11.04
C ASP A 25 -8.25 7.17 -10.75
N VAL A 26 -8.54 5.89 -10.95
CA VAL A 26 -7.54 4.82 -10.89
C VAL A 26 -7.71 3.90 -12.10
N LYS A 27 -6.85 4.10 -13.09
CA LYS A 27 -6.43 3.09 -14.07
C LYS A 27 -5.29 2.26 -13.48
N ASP A 28 -5.43 0.94 -13.45
CA ASP A 28 -4.72 0.01 -14.37
C ASP A 28 -4.92 -1.44 -13.91
N GLU A 29 -4.96 -2.34 -14.88
CA GLU A 29 -5.24 -3.75 -14.77
C GLU A 29 -3.98 -4.53 -14.36
N LYS A 30 -4.12 -5.52 -13.46
CA LYS A 30 -3.42 -6.80 -13.65
C LYS A 30 -4.02 -7.93 -12.83
N GLU A 31 -4.18 -9.05 -13.52
CA GLU A 31 -4.64 -10.36 -13.07
C GLU A 31 -4.04 -10.75 -11.72
N VAL A 32 -4.92 -11.06 -10.75
CA VAL A 32 -4.57 -11.84 -9.56
C VAL A 32 -5.30 -13.16 -9.68
N GLU A 33 -4.51 -14.21 -9.84
CA GLU A 33 -5.00 -15.58 -9.82
C GLU A 33 -5.61 -15.90 -8.46
N GLU A 34 -6.76 -16.55 -8.56
CA GLU A 34 -7.53 -17.14 -7.49
C GLU A 34 -6.69 -18.16 -6.72
N SER A 35 -6.65 -18.04 -5.39
CA SER A 35 -6.27 -19.16 -4.53
C SER A 35 -6.97 -19.06 -3.17
N THR A 36 -8.06 -19.83 -3.10
CA THR A 36 -8.51 -20.68 -1.99
C THR A 36 -8.59 -20.10 -0.58
N THR A 37 -9.85 -20.03 -0.14
CA THR A 37 -10.34 -20.15 1.23
C THR A 37 -9.68 -21.31 2.00
N GLY A 38 -8.99 -20.97 3.09
CA GLY A 38 -8.52 -21.88 4.12
C GLY A 38 -8.31 -21.11 5.41
N ASN A 39 -9.23 -21.27 6.37
CA ASN A 39 -9.14 -20.68 7.69
C ASN A 39 -8.13 -21.47 8.52
N GLU A 40 -6.85 -21.15 8.35
CA GLU A 40 -5.78 -21.47 9.29
C GLU A 40 -5.07 -20.15 9.58
N GLU A 41 -4.80 -19.86 10.86
CA GLU A 41 -3.97 -18.71 11.25
C GLU A 41 -2.52 -18.98 10.79
N GLU A 42 -2.27 -18.88 9.47
CA GLU A 42 -0.92 -18.84 8.95
C GLU A 42 -0.28 -17.56 9.46
N VAL A 43 0.72 -17.72 10.33
CA VAL A 43 1.61 -16.65 10.74
C VAL A 43 2.39 -16.23 9.48
N VAL A 44 1.84 -15.26 8.76
CA VAL A 44 2.47 -14.69 7.57
C VAL A 44 3.79 -14.05 8.01
N ASP A 45 4.90 -14.59 7.52
CA ASP A 45 6.23 -14.02 7.77
C ASP A 45 6.28 -12.64 7.11
N PRO A 46 6.39 -11.54 7.89
CA PRO A 46 6.40 -10.19 7.34
C PRO A 46 7.59 -9.94 6.40
N ALA A 47 8.64 -10.78 6.46
CA ALA A 47 9.78 -10.72 5.56
C ALA A 47 9.52 -11.36 4.19
N LYS A 48 8.39 -12.07 4.00
CA LYS A 48 8.05 -12.76 2.74
C LYS A 48 6.84 -12.15 2.02
N VAL A 49 6.30 -11.05 2.53
CA VAL A 49 5.16 -10.37 1.90
C VAL A 49 5.63 -9.60 0.68
N GLU A 50 5.21 -10.03 -0.51
CA GLU A 50 5.40 -9.26 -1.74
C GLU A 50 4.30 -8.20 -1.87
N TYR A 51 4.70 -6.93 -1.86
CA TYR A 51 3.78 -5.82 -2.07
C TYR A 51 3.55 -5.58 -3.57
N ALA A 52 2.29 -5.30 -3.93
CA ALA A 52 1.95 -4.87 -5.28
C ALA A 52 2.81 -3.66 -5.72
N LYS A 53 3.19 -3.64 -7.00
CA LYS A 53 4.02 -2.57 -7.56
C LYS A 53 3.30 -1.22 -7.41
N GLY A 54 3.96 -0.24 -6.79
CA GLY A 54 3.36 1.07 -6.49
C GLY A 54 2.69 1.17 -5.12
N SER A 55 2.60 0.07 -4.38
CA SER A 55 2.16 0.12 -2.98
C SER A 55 3.10 0.99 -2.15
N VAL A 56 2.51 1.83 -1.28
CA VAL A 56 3.26 2.61 -0.29
C VAL A 56 4.07 1.71 0.64
N CYS A 57 3.64 0.46 0.82
CA CYS A 57 4.32 -0.53 1.65
C CYS A 57 5.55 -1.16 0.98
N SER A 58 5.73 -0.99 -0.34
CA SER A 58 6.99 -1.37 -1.00
C SER A 58 8.20 -0.66 -0.39
N TYR A 59 8.01 0.48 0.27
CA TYR A 59 9.06 1.14 1.07
C TYR A 59 9.66 0.22 2.13
N CYS A 60 8.91 -0.74 2.66
CA CYS A 60 9.41 -1.62 3.72
C CYS A 60 10.57 -2.51 3.29
N SER A 61 10.73 -2.77 1.98
CA SER A 61 11.93 -3.43 1.44
C SER A 61 13.21 -2.63 1.70
N TYR A 62 13.12 -1.29 1.77
CA TYR A 62 14.23 -0.42 2.13
C TYR A 62 14.74 -0.69 3.56
N CYS A 63 13.90 -1.20 4.45
CA CYS A 63 14.26 -1.44 5.84
C CYS A 63 15.33 -2.53 6.00
N GLU A 64 15.51 -3.40 5.01
CA GLU A 64 16.64 -4.34 5.00
C GLU A 64 17.99 -3.61 4.93
N PHE A 65 18.07 -2.50 4.20
CA PHE A 65 19.27 -1.66 4.14
C PHE A 65 19.60 -1.04 5.51
N CYS A 66 18.59 -0.75 6.34
CA CYS A 66 18.79 -0.13 7.65
C CYS A 66 19.62 -0.99 8.61
N LYS A 67 19.68 -2.31 8.40
CA LYS A 67 20.54 -3.22 9.15
C LYS A 67 22.03 -2.89 8.98
N LEU A 68 22.42 -2.26 7.87
CA LEU A 68 23.81 -1.83 7.61
C LEU A 68 24.17 -0.48 8.25
N CYS A 69 23.18 0.25 8.80
CA CYS A 69 23.41 1.58 9.35
C CYS A 69 24.12 1.57 10.71
N SER A 70 24.18 0.43 11.40
CA SER A 70 24.93 0.28 12.66
C SER A 70 26.44 0.51 12.48
N ASP A 71 26.94 0.34 11.26
CA ASP A 71 28.34 0.54 10.90
C ASP A 71 28.69 1.99 10.55
N CYS A 72 27.70 2.90 10.50
CA CYS A 72 27.89 4.29 10.10
C CYS A 72 28.23 5.21 11.31
N PRO A 73 29.06 6.26 11.11
CA PRO A 73 29.77 6.62 9.89
C PRO A 73 30.94 5.65 9.61
N CYS A 74 31.21 5.39 8.33
CA CYS A 74 32.29 4.48 7.92
C CYS A 74 33.12 5.01 6.77
N GLU A 75 34.31 4.43 6.64
CA GLU A 75 35.26 4.71 5.58
C GLU A 75 35.21 3.62 4.50
N THR A 76 35.21 4.04 3.23
CA THR A 76 35.06 3.11 2.11
C THR A 76 36.27 2.18 2.05
N SER A 77 36.02 0.87 2.12
CA SER A 77 37.05 -0.16 2.11
C SER A 77 36.55 -1.42 1.40
N LYS A 78 37.43 -2.41 1.19
CA LYS A 78 37.02 -3.72 0.62
C LYS A 78 35.96 -4.43 1.47
N SER A 79 35.98 -4.26 2.79
CA SER A 79 34.98 -4.83 3.69
C SER A 79 33.71 -3.98 3.79
N LYS A 80 33.81 -2.67 3.53
CA LYS A 80 32.67 -1.72 3.58
C LYS A 80 32.59 -0.89 2.29
N PRO A 81 32.27 -1.50 1.14
CA PRO A 81 32.24 -0.78 -0.15
C PRO A 81 31.03 0.18 -0.27
N ASN A 82 30.03 0.00 0.59
CA ASN A 82 28.75 0.70 0.50
C ASN A 82 28.62 1.89 1.47
N CYS A 83 29.73 2.42 2.03
CA CYS A 83 29.68 3.55 2.97
C CYS A 83 28.99 4.82 2.42
N LYS A 84 29.00 5.01 1.09
CA LYS A 84 28.24 6.08 0.41
C LYS A 84 26.72 6.04 0.70
N MET A 85 26.22 4.89 1.15
CA MET A 85 24.81 4.69 1.46
C MET A 85 24.44 5.22 2.87
N CYS A 86 25.41 5.48 3.76
CA CYS A 86 25.15 5.98 5.12
C CYS A 86 24.30 7.26 5.15
N LYS A 87 24.38 8.10 4.10
CA LYS A 87 23.56 9.33 4.00
C LYS A 87 22.05 9.07 3.97
N TYR A 88 21.64 7.84 3.65
CA TYR A 88 20.24 7.44 3.58
C TYR A 88 19.73 6.83 4.90
N CYS A 89 20.61 6.50 5.85
CA CYS A 89 20.21 5.96 7.16
C CYS A 89 19.25 6.87 7.93
N LYS A 90 19.26 8.17 7.65
CA LYS A 90 18.30 9.14 8.19
C LYS A 90 16.83 8.85 7.85
N PHE A 91 16.56 7.96 6.90
CA PHE A 91 15.19 7.57 6.52
C PHE A 91 14.71 6.32 7.28
N CYS A 92 15.60 5.60 7.97
CA CYS A 92 15.27 4.35 8.65
C CYS A 92 14.27 4.48 9.80
N TYR A 93 14.08 5.69 10.36
CA TYR A 93 13.06 5.92 11.40
C TYR A 93 11.63 5.62 10.92
N LEU A 94 11.41 5.64 9.60
CA LEU A 94 10.12 5.31 9.02
C LEU A 94 9.80 3.82 9.17
N CYS A 95 10.80 2.94 9.23
CA CYS A 95 10.60 1.49 9.26
C CYS A 95 9.82 1.02 10.49
N ASP A 96 10.24 1.41 11.69
CA ASP A 96 9.68 0.88 12.93
C ASP A 96 8.20 1.21 13.11
N ALA A 97 7.82 2.44 12.77
CA ALA A 97 6.45 2.91 12.91
C ALA A 97 5.56 2.54 11.71
N PHE A 98 6.07 2.71 10.49
CA PHE A 98 5.28 2.54 9.29
C PHE A 98 5.09 1.06 8.94
N CYS A 99 6.17 0.29 8.86
CA CYS A 99 6.09 -1.07 8.32
C CYS A 99 5.40 -2.05 9.28
N ASN A 100 5.72 -1.96 10.57
CA ASN A 100 5.14 -2.85 11.58
C ASN A 100 3.66 -2.54 11.88
N THR A 101 3.20 -1.30 11.65
CA THR A 101 1.83 -0.88 12.04
C THR A 101 0.90 -0.73 10.85
N VAL A 102 1.40 -0.20 9.73
CA VAL A 102 0.57 0.13 8.56
C VAL A 102 0.53 -1.03 7.58
N CYS A 103 1.69 -1.64 7.32
CA CYS A 103 1.90 -2.55 6.19
C CYS A 103 1.91 -4.04 6.54
N THR A 104 1.89 -4.38 7.83
CA THR A 104 1.80 -5.78 8.27
C THR A 104 0.39 -6.32 8.03
N ALA A 105 0.24 -7.64 7.87
CA ALA A 105 -1.07 -8.30 7.80
C ALA A 105 -1.92 -7.94 9.04
N GLY A 106 -3.19 -7.59 8.83
CA GLY A 106 -4.04 -7.02 9.87
C GLY A 106 -3.66 -5.61 10.32
N GLY A 107 -2.70 -4.97 9.66
CA GLY A 107 -2.31 -3.57 9.87
C GLY A 107 -3.39 -2.58 9.42
N ILE A 108 -3.11 -1.29 9.58
CA ILE A 108 -4.10 -0.24 9.25
C ILE A 108 -4.48 -0.28 7.76
N LEU A 109 -3.49 -0.42 6.87
CA LEU A 109 -3.76 -0.40 5.43
C LEU A 109 -4.55 -1.64 4.99
N ASP A 110 -4.23 -2.79 5.56
CA ASP A 110 -4.93 -4.05 5.29
C ASP A 110 -6.40 -3.97 5.74
N ARG A 111 -6.66 -3.44 6.95
CA ARG A 111 -8.05 -3.26 7.45
C ARG A 111 -8.86 -2.27 6.62
N VAL A 112 -8.26 -1.15 6.22
CA VAL A 112 -8.93 -0.15 5.40
C VAL A 112 -9.23 -0.73 4.01
N SER A 113 -8.25 -1.37 3.38
CA SER A 113 -8.42 -2.03 2.08
C SER A 113 -9.50 -3.11 2.16
N GLY A 114 -9.47 -3.95 3.18
CA GLY A 114 -10.49 -4.96 3.44
C GLY A 114 -11.88 -4.36 3.66
N ALA A 115 -11.99 -3.26 4.39
CA ALA A 115 -13.26 -2.56 4.57
C ALA A 115 -13.81 -2.00 3.25
N ILE A 116 -12.95 -1.45 2.39
CA ILE A 116 -13.34 -0.97 1.06
C ILE A 116 -13.85 -2.14 0.21
N VAL A 117 -13.05 -3.21 0.09
CA VAL A 117 -13.42 -4.39 -0.71
C VAL A 117 -14.72 -5.03 -0.20
N ASN A 118 -14.90 -5.13 1.13
CA ASN A 118 -16.13 -5.65 1.73
C ASN A 118 -17.34 -4.71 1.59
N SER A 119 -17.11 -3.42 1.32
CA SER A 119 -18.19 -2.45 1.08
C SER A 119 -18.63 -2.42 -0.38
N LEU A 120 -17.85 -3.02 -1.29
CA LEU A 120 -18.26 -3.14 -2.69
C LEU A 120 -19.43 -4.14 -2.80
N PRO A 121 -20.42 -3.87 -3.66
CA PRO A 121 -21.48 -4.84 -3.92
C PRO A 121 -20.85 -6.11 -4.49
N THR A 122 -21.38 -7.28 -4.11
CA THR A 122 -20.96 -8.53 -4.73
C THR A 122 -21.58 -8.61 -6.12
N PHE A 123 -20.76 -8.55 -7.17
CA PHE A 123 -21.20 -8.74 -8.55
C PHE A 123 -20.95 -10.18 -8.99
N ASN A 124 -21.83 -10.71 -9.84
CA ASN A 124 -21.60 -11.98 -10.51
C ASN A 124 -20.52 -11.78 -11.57
N LYS A 125 -19.37 -12.43 -11.41
CA LYS A 125 -18.22 -12.25 -12.29
C LYS A 125 -18.53 -12.72 -13.72
N GLU A 126 -19.24 -13.84 -13.86
CA GLU A 126 -19.57 -14.41 -15.17
C GLU A 126 -20.49 -13.49 -15.99
N GLU A 127 -21.46 -12.84 -15.34
CA GLU A 127 -22.35 -11.86 -15.96
C GLU A 127 -21.60 -10.61 -16.40
N VAL A 128 -20.76 -10.05 -15.52
CA VAL A 128 -19.97 -8.85 -15.81
C VAL A 128 -18.96 -9.10 -16.94
N ASP A 129 -18.25 -10.22 -16.92
CA ASP A 129 -17.28 -10.57 -17.97
C ASP A 129 -17.99 -10.76 -19.32
N GLY A 130 -19.18 -11.37 -19.32
CA GLY A 130 -20.01 -11.51 -20.52
C GLY A 130 -20.46 -10.16 -21.10
N ASP A 131 -20.89 -9.24 -20.25
CA ASP A 131 -21.29 -7.89 -20.66
C ASP A 131 -20.09 -7.09 -21.21
N ILE A 132 -18.92 -7.18 -20.57
CA ILE A 132 -17.68 -6.54 -21.04
C ILE A 132 -17.28 -7.06 -22.42
N ASP A 133 -17.31 -8.37 -22.63
CA ASP A 133 -16.97 -8.96 -23.92
C ASP A 133 -17.95 -8.53 -25.03
N SER A 134 -19.24 -8.32 -24.71
CA SER A 134 -20.24 -7.87 -25.67
C SER A 134 -19.96 -6.46 -26.22
N VAL A 135 -19.32 -5.59 -25.44
CA VAL A 135 -19.01 -4.19 -25.82
C VAL A 135 -17.60 -4.00 -26.38
N LYS A 136 -16.74 -5.02 -26.27
CA LYS A 136 -15.32 -4.97 -26.63
C LYS A 136 -15.07 -4.52 -28.08
N ASP A 137 -15.85 -5.02 -29.02
CA ASP A 137 -15.73 -4.65 -30.44
C ASP A 137 -16.27 -3.25 -30.75
N TRP A 138 -17.18 -2.75 -29.92
CA TRP A 138 -17.64 -1.35 -30.02
C TRP A 138 -16.57 -0.38 -29.51
N ILE A 139 -15.89 -0.71 -28.40
CA ILE A 139 -14.77 0.08 -27.85
C ILE A 139 -13.63 0.19 -28.87
N LYS A 140 -13.20 -0.94 -29.44
CA LYS A 140 -12.12 -0.95 -30.45
C LYS A 140 -12.40 -0.02 -31.64
N ARG A 141 -13.63 -0.01 -32.16
CA ARG A 141 -14.02 0.87 -33.27
C ARG A 141 -14.04 2.35 -32.91
N LYS A 142 -14.25 2.68 -31.63
CA LYS A 142 -14.29 4.07 -31.15
C LYS A 142 -12.89 4.66 -30.99
N ASP A 143 -11.89 3.82 -30.67
CA ASP A 143 -10.49 4.25 -30.55
C ASP A 143 -9.81 4.49 -31.92
N GLU A 144 -10.44 4.06 -33.02
CA GLU A 144 -9.98 4.26 -34.40
C GLU A 144 -10.53 5.55 -35.07
N LEU A 145 -11.40 6.30 -34.38
CA LEU A 145 -12.04 7.55 -34.84
C LEU A 145 -11.38 8.78 -34.24
#